data_AF-A0A1I3BM53-F1
#
_entry.id   AF-A0A1I3BM53-F1
#
_cell.length_a   1.000
_cell.length_b   1.000
_cell.length_c   1.000
_cell.angle_alpha   90.00
_cell.angle_beta   90.00
_cell.angle_gamma   90.00
#
_symmetry.space_group_name_H-M   'P 1'
#
loop_
_entity.id
_entity.type
_entity.pdbx_description
1 polymer ?
#
loop_
_entity_poly.entity_id
_entity_poly.type
_entity_poly.pdbx_seq_one_letter_code
_entity_poly.pdbx_strand_id
1 'polypeptide(L)'
;MRRRTRLLALALGCLVARILLVNTGILYGAAAVRRVDVVVVVIALLSALPWALDHVRKGLHRAASPAGMQTNRPDDAGPVELAGALATAGSAVAAVVIGVATALITIMNFFSPVEPVGITRPACAGARTNHVAYVGLTMGLVGNNSRQGPATFYAANGRFARDCTVGFSAYCLGEPVGDSLGTTVHQRWVTNRWLLVAKQPPGWRSTLARWLSGERSMPQFVSDAYVTPITPYESLRRAPSSTCSKSYKLPGKAKLQTFDPNAQSFTARADHAVNMGFAVWVPPGQGFVDADSYHQIYKAEFKATQNPGATSADGAKTVDWAYHESLLKNLRSRRPHAPARVVVMAIPCISDNLQADVKTAAIATYDIASGPQPKLLKTNVGGYKPDLLAHAACQANT
;
A
#
# COMPACT_ATOMS: atom_id res chain seq x y z
N MET A 1 -35.84 -13.17 34.18
CA MET A 1 -34.36 -13.19 33.98
C MET A 1 -33.91 -13.85 32.68
N ARG A 2 -34.38 -15.05 32.30
CA ARG A 2 -33.89 -15.81 31.11
C ARG A 2 -33.91 -15.06 29.76
N ARG A 3 -34.89 -14.18 29.50
CA ARG A 3 -34.94 -13.39 28.24
C ARG A 3 -33.86 -12.30 28.18
N ARG A 4 -33.47 -11.75 29.34
CA ARG A 4 -32.48 -10.66 29.44
C ARG A 4 -31.07 -11.16 29.20
N THR A 5 -30.71 -12.30 29.79
CA THR A 5 -29.39 -12.93 29.58
C THR A 5 -29.17 -13.30 28.12
N ARG A 6 -30.21 -13.72 27.40
CA ARG A 6 -30.14 -14.01 25.95
C ARG A 6 -29.83 -12.79 25.10
N LEU A 7 -30.43 -11.64 25.38
CA LEU A 7 -30.19 -10.40 24.60
C LEU A 7 -28.79 -9.83 24.82
N LEU A 8 -28.30 -9.87 26.07
CA LEU A 8 -26.95 -9.42 26.38
C LEU A 8 -25.88 -10.34 25.76
N ALA A 9 -26.11 -11.66 25.81
CA ALA A 9 -25.25 -12.63 25.12
C ALA A 9 -25.24 -12.41 23.60
N LEU A 10 -26.39 -12.08 23.00
CA LEU A 10 -26.49 -11.75 21.58
C LEU A 10 -25.70 -10.47 21.25
N ALA A 11 -25.85 -9.41 22.03
CA ALA A 11 -25.11 -8.15 21.82
C ALA A 11 -23.59 -8.37 21.90
N LEU A 12 -23.13 -9.12 22.91
CA LEU A 12 -21.72 -9.48 23.05
C LEU A 12 -21.23 -10.35 21.88
N GLY A 13 -22.02 -11.33 21.46
CA GLY A 13 -21.72 -12.17 20.30
C GLY A 13 -21.59 -11.36 19.01
N CYS A 14 -22.49 -10.40 18.78
CA CYS A 14 -22.41 -9.48 17.64
C CYS A 14 -21.16 -8.60 17.68
N LEU A 15 -20.77 -8.09 18.86
CA LEU A 15 -19.56 -7.31 19.03
C LEU A 15 -18.30 -8.12 18.72
N VAL A 16 -18.19 -9.34 19.27
CA VAL A 16 -17.07 -10.25 18.99
C VAL A 16 -17.04 -10.61 17.50
N ALA A 17 -18.18 -10.93 16.90
CA ALA A 17 -18.26 -11.23 15.48
C ALA A 17 -17.80 -10.04 14.62
N ARG A 18 -18.21 -8.81 14.95
CA ARG A 18 -17.76 -7.58 14.28
C ARG A 18 -16.24 -7.45 14.36
N ILE A 19 -15.64 -7.58 15.54
CA ILE A 19 -14.19 -7.50 15.75
C ILE A 19 -13.47 -8.57 14.91
N LEU A 20 -13.94 -9.82 14.94
CA LEU A 20 -13.34 -10.91 14.15
C LEU A 20 -13.45 -10.66 12.64
N LEU A 21 -14.59 -10.14 12.15
CA LEU A 21 -14.78 -9.85 10.73
C LEU A 21 -13.86 -8.74 10.23
N VAL A 22 -13.63 -7.68 11.02
CA VAL A 22 -12.69 -6.60 10.68
C VAL A 22 -11.25 -7.11 10.75
N ASN A 23 -10.88 -7.80 11.83
CA ASN A 23 -9.52 -8.32 12.04
C ASN A 23 -9.12 -9.36 11.00
N THR A 24 -10.07 -10.14 10.46
CA THR A 24 -9.82 -11.09 9.36
C THR A 24 -9.91 -10.44 7.97
N GLY A 25 -10.25 -9.15 7.90
CA GLY A 25 -10.41 -8.41 6.64
C GLY A 25 -11.60 -8.87 5.81
N ILE A 26 -12.64 -9.45 6.42
CA ILE A 26 -13.91 -9.81 5.75
C ILE A 26 -14.84 -8.59 5.72
N LEU A 27 -14.93 -7.87 6.83
CA LEU A 27 -15.68 -6.62 6.95
C LEU A 27 -14.72 -5.43 6.81
N TYR A 28 -14.85 -4.66 5.73
CA TYR A 28 -13.95 -3.54 5.44
C TYR A 28 -14.67 -2.45 4.63
N GLY A 29 -14.10 -1.25 4.65
CA GLY A 29 -14.70 -0.04 4.07
C GLY A 29 -15.66 0.63 5.04
N ALA A 30 -15.51 1.95 5.21
CA ALA A 30 -16.22 2.72 6.23
C ALA A 30 -17.75 2.57 6.17
N ALA A 31 -18.33 2.49 4.96
CA ALA A 31 -19.77 2.37 4.79
C ALA A 31 -20.32 0.97 5.16
N ALA A 32 -19.54 -0.09 4.98
CA ALA A 32 -19.92 -1.43 5.39
C ALA A 32 -19.81 -1.57 6.91
N VAL A 33 -18.70 -1.10 7.47
CA VAL A 33 -18.46 -1.19 8.92
C VAL A 33 -19.50 -0.37 9.69
N ARG A 34 -19.80 0.86 9.28
CA ARG A 34 -20.86 1.67 9.91
C ARG A 34 -22.22 0.99 9.89
N ARG A 35 -22.59 0.28 8.81
CA ARG A 35 -23.85 -0.46 8.74
C ARG A 35 -23.91 -1.57 9.78
N VAL A 36 -22.82 -2.33 9.95
CA VAL A 36 -22.73 -3.36 10.98
C VAL A 36 -22.71 -2.75 12.39
N ASP A 37 -21.96 -1.67 12.59
CA ASP A 37 -21.88 -0.98 13.89
C ASP A 37 -23.26 -0.45 14.33
N VAL A 38 -24.07 0.09 13.41
CA VAL A 38 -25.46 0.49 13.70
C VAL A 38 -26.30 -0.71 14.15
N VAL A 39 -26.18 -1.87 13.48
CA VAL A 39 -26.91 -3.09 13.89
C VAL A 39 -26.48 -3.55 15.28
N VAL A 40 -25.17 -3.55 15.57
CA VAL A 40 -24.63 -3.91 16.90
C VAL A 40 -25.16 -2.97 17.97
N VAL A 41 -25.14 -1.65 17.71
CA VAL A 41 -25.64 -0.62 18.64
C VAL A 41 -27.14 -0.80 18.87
N VAL A 42 -27.95 -1.02 17.83
CA VAL A 42 -29.40 -1.23 17.99
C VAL A 42 -29.68 -2.46 18.85
N ILE A 43 -28.99 -3.59 18.60
CA ILE A 43 -29.15 -4.81 19.40
C ILE A 43 -28.76 -4.56 20.86
N ALA A 44 -27.64 -3.87 21.09
CA ALA A 44 -27.17 -3.52 22.42
C ALA A 44 -28.15 -2.59 23.16
N LEU A 45 -28.68 -1.56 22.48
CA LEU A 45 -29.69 -0.67 23.04
C LEU A 45 -30.97 -1.41 23.38
N LEU A 46 -31.46 -2.30 22.51
CA LEU A 46 -32.63 -3.13 22.80
C LEU A 46 -32.42 -4.07 24.00
N SER A 47 -31.17 -4.49 24.24
CA SER A 47 -30.80 -5.30 25.42
C SER A 47 -30.71 -4.49 26.72
N ALA A 48 -30.26 -3.23 26.64
CA ALA A 48 -30.00 -2.36 27.80
C ALA A 48 -31.22 -1.52 28.20
N LEU A 49 -32.07 -1.14 27.25
CA LEU A 49 -33.22 -0.27 27.47
C LEU A 49 -34.18 -0.80 28.55
N PRO A 50 -34.54 -2.11 28.60
CA PRO A 50 -35.40 -2.63 29.66
C PRO A 50 -34.76 -2.54 31.05
N TRP A 51 -33.43 -2.57 31.15
CA TRP A 51 -32.71 -2.42 32.41
C TRP A 51 -32.72 -0.97 32.88
N ALA A 52 -32.46 -0.03 31.96
CA ALA A 52 -32.56 1.40 32.24
C ALA A 52 -33.98 1.78 32.71
N LEU A 53 -35.02 1.31 32.01
CA LEU A 53 -36.41 1.57 32.38
C LEU A 53 -36.79 0.96 33.73
N ASP A 54 -36.31 -0.25 34.06
CA ASP A 54 -36.56 -0.89 35.36
C ASP A 54 -35.89 -0.11 36.51
N HIS A 55 -34.68 0.41 36.29
CA HIS A 55 -33.98 1.25 37.27
C HIS A 55 -34.67 2.59 37.49
N VAL A 56 -35.09 3.26 36.41
CA VAL A 56 -35.84 4.52 36.51
C VAL A 56 -37.16 4.30 37.25
N ARG A 57 -37.92 3.24 36.92
CA ARG A 57 -39.17 2.89 37.63
C ARG A 57 -38.93 2.64 39.12
N LYS A 58 -37.90 1.86 39.47
CA LYS A 58 -37.55 1.58 40.87
C LYS A 58 -37.09 2.85 41.61
N GLY A 59 -36.39 3.76 40.94
CA GLY A 59 -36.00 5.05 41.49
C GLY A 59 -37.20 5.93 41.79
N LEU A 60 -38.14 6.03 40.84
CA LEU A 60 -39.40 6.77 41.02
C LEU A 60 -40.24 6.19 42.17
N HIS A 61 -40.38 4.87 42.27
CA HIS A 61 -41.10 4.24 43.39
C HIS A 61 -40.43 4.50 44.74
N ARG A 62 -39.10 4.59 44.80
CA ARG A 62 -38.39 4.96 46.04
C ARG A 62 -38.57 6.43 46.41
N ALA A 63 -38.56 7.33 45.41
CA ALA A 63 -38.83 8.75 45.63
C ALA A 63 -40.29 9.02 46.03
N ALA A 64 -41.22 8.18 45.58
CA ALA A 64 -42.64 8.25 45.93
C ALA A 64 -42.99 7.53 47.25
N SER A 65 -42.06 6.79 47.87
CA SER A 65 -42.29 6.20 49.20
C SER A 65 -42.05 7.26 50.29
N PRO A 66 -43.08 7.68 51.03
CA PRO A 66 -42.98 8.75 52.02
C PRO A 66 -42.36 8.20 53.30
N ALA A 67 -41.05 8.07 53.34
CA ALA A 67 -40.33 7.82 54.58
C ALA A 67 -40.06 9.17 55.26
N GLY A 68 -41.11 9.74 55.87
CA GLY A 68 -41.00 10.83 56.84
C GLY A 68 -41.15 12.25 56.28
N MET A 69 -42.37 12.64 55.93
CA MET A 69 -42.76 14.05 56.05
C MET A 69 -44.12 14.12 56.72
N GLN A 70 -44.07 14.42 58.02
CA GLN A 70 -45.23 14.84 58.79
C GLN A 70 -45.77 16.14 58.18
N THR A 71 -47.10 16.15 58.03
CA THR A 71 -47.99 17.33 58.15
C THR A 71 -47.58 18.57 57.33
N ASN A 72 -48.09 18.69 56.10
CA ASN A 72 -48.79 19.90 55.64
C ASN A 72 -49.52 19.63 54.31
N ARG A 73 -50.86 19.70 54.39
CA ARG A 73 -51.93 19.91 53.39
C ARG A 73 -51.73 19.42 51.93
N PRO A 74 -52.59 18.55 51.37
CA PRO A 74 -52.33 17.81 50.13
C PRO A 74 -53.07 18.30 48.86
N ASP A 75 -53.49 19.56 48.75
CA ASP A 75 -54.44 19.95 47.67
C ASP A 75 -53.83 20.64 46.42
N ASP A 76 -52.52 20.94 46.38
CA ASP A 76 -51.92 21.75 45.29
C ASP A 76 -50.71 21.11 44.56
N ALA A 77 -50.62 19.77 44.47
CA ALA A 77 -49.66 19.13 43.57
C ALA A 77 -50.14 19.27 42.11
N GLY A 78 -49.95 20.45 41.54
CA GLY A 78 -50.41 20.79 40.20
C GLY A 78 -49.74 19.94 39.09
N PRO A 79 -50.36 19.85 37.90
CA PRO A 79 -49.88 19.08 36.75
C PRO A 79 -48.45 19.43 36.26
N VAL A 80 -47.87 20.52 36.78
CA VAL A 80 -46.52 21.00 36.47
C VAL A 80 -45.41 20.12 37.10
N GLU A 81 -45.60 19.57 38.29
CA GLU A 81 -44.57 18.71 38.93
C GLU A 81 -44.46 17.34 38.25
N LEU A 82 -45.59 16.78 37.79
CA LEU A 82 -45.62 15.52 37.04
C LEU A 82 -44.92 15.66 35.68
N ALA A 83 -45.09 16.80 35.00
CA ALA A 83 -44.42 17.10 33.74
C ALA A 83 -42.89 17.22 33.93
N GLY A 84 -42.44 17.84 35.02
CA GLY A 84 -41.01 17.94 35.38
C GLY A 84 -40.35 16.58 35.66
N ALA A 85 -41.05 15.69 36.38
CA ALA A 85 -40.57 14.33 36.65
C ALA A 85 -40.49 13.46 35.38
N LEU A 86 -41.43 13.61 34.44
CA LEU A 86 -41.41 12.90 33.16
C LEU A 86 -40.33 13.43 32.22
N ALA A 87 -40.11 14.76 32.19
CA ALA A 87 -39.05 15.38 31.39
C ALA A 87 -37.66 14.94 31.88
N THR A 88 -37.43 14.92 33.20
CA THR A 88 -36.16 14.48 33.80
C THR A 88 -35.91 12.97 33.66
N ALA A 89 -36.95 12.14 33.77
CA ALA A 89 -36.85 10.71 33.48
C ALA A 89 -36.55 10.45 32.00
N GLY A 90 -37.16 11.22 31.09
CA GLY A 90 -36.91 11.15 29.64
C GLY A 90 -35.46 11.52 29.29
N SER A 91 -34.93 12.60 29.88
CA SER A 91 -33.54 13.01 29.66
C SER A 91 -32.53 12.01 30.25
N ALA A 92 -32.83 11.38 31.38
CA ALA A 92 -31.98 10.34 31.97
C ALA A 92 -31.89 9.09 31.08
N VAL A 93 -33.01 8.64 30.50
CA VAL A 93 -33.01 7.50 29.57
C VAL A 93 -32.26 7.85 28.28
N ALA A 94 -32.46 9.04 27.74
CA ALA A 94 -31.74 9.51 26.55
C ALA A 94 -30.22 9.58 26.81
N ALA A 95 -29.80 10.11 27.96
CA ALA A 95 -28.38 10.18 28.34
C ALA A 95 -27.74 8.79 28.47
N VAL A 96 -28.45 7.81 29.05
CA VAL A 96 -27.96 6.42 29.14
C VAL A 96 -27.86 5.79 27.75
N VAL A 97 -28.85 5.98 26.88
CA VAL A 97 -28.84 5.47 25.50
C VAL A 97 -27.67 6.04 24.71
N ILE A 98 -27.46 7.36 24.76
CA ILE A 98 -26.34 8.03 24.10
C ILE A 98 -25.02 7.54 24.69
N GLY A 99 -24.87 7.52 26.02
CA GLY A 99 -23.66 7.07 26.69
C GLY A 99 -23.25 5.64 26.35
N VAL A 100 -24.20 4.71 26.29
CA VAL A 100 -23.95 3.32 25.89
C VAL A 100 -23.57 3.24 24.41
N ALA A 101 -24.27 3.95 23.53
CA ALA A 101 -23.95 3.96 22.10
C ALA A 101 -22.53 4.52 21.85
N THR A 102 -22.19 5.64 22.49
CA THR A 102 -20.86 6.25 22.39
C THR A 102 -19.78 5.33 22.95
N ALA A 103 -19.99 4.74 24.12
CA ALA A 103 -19.03 3.80 24.72
C ALA A 103 -18.78 2.59 23.81
N LEU A 104 -19.83 2.01 23.22
CA LEU A 104 -19.69 0.88 22.29
C LEU A 104 -18.93 1.27 21.02
N ILE A 105 -19.24 2.42 20.42
CA ILE A 105 -18.51 2.92 19.24
C ILE A 105 -17.03 3.15 19.57
N THR A 106 -16.74 3.75 20.73
CA THR A 106 -15.37 3.95 21.19
C THR A 106 -14.64 2.62 21.42
N ILE A 107 -15.26 1.66 22.09
CA ILE A 107 -14.69 0.31 22.30
C ILE A 107 -14.41 -0.36 20.94
N MET A 108 -15.36 -0.31 20.01
CA MET A 108 -15.22 -0.91 18.68
C MET A 108 -14.06 -0.29 17.89
N ASN A 109 -13.94 1.04 17.90
CA ASN A 109 -12.86 1.75 17.22
C ASN A 109 -11.50 1.56 17.92
N PHE A 110 -11.49 1.35 19.24
CA PHE A 110 -10.27 1.14 20.00
C PHE A 110 -9.68 -0.26 19.78
N PHE A 111 -10.49 -1.32 19.85
CA PHE A 111 -9.99 -2.70 19.74
C PHE A 111 -9.81 -3.21 18.30
N SER A 112 -10.54 -2.63 17.35
CA SER A 112 -10.51 -3.05 15.96
C SER A 112 -10.77 -1.83 15.10
N PRO A 113 -9.76 -0.96 14.95
CA PRO A 113 -9.89 0.21 14.09
C PRO A 113 -10.20 -0.26 12.68
N VAL A 114 -11.13 0.44 12.04
CA VAL A 114 -11.59 0.09 10.69
C VAL A 114 -10.45 0.15 9.68
N GLU A 115 -9.52 1.08 9.91
CA GLU A 115 -8.32 1.25 9.11
C GLU A 115 -7.08 0.89 9.96
N PRO A 116 -6.12 0.15 9.41
CA PRO A 116 -4.88 -0.15 10.10
C PRO A 116 -4.04 1.12 10.30
N VAL A 117 -3.19 1.10 11.33
CA VAL A 117 -2.30 2.22 11.66
C VAL A 117 -1.39 2.55 10.48
N GLY A 118 -1.18 3.83 10.19
CA GLY A 118 -0.34 4.30 9.08
C GLY A 118 -1.08 4.50 7.76
N ILE A 119 -2.36 4.11 7.67
CA ILE A 119 -3.21 4.43 6.53
C ILE A 119 -3.88 5.80 6.74
N THR A 120 -3.60 6.75 5.84
CA THR A 120 -4.07 8.14 5.93
C THR A 120 -5.47 8.36 5.36
N ARG A 121 -6.01 7.40 4.59
CA ARG A 121 -7.29 7.51 3.87
C ARG A 121 -8.11 6.22 4.01
N PRO A 122 -9.44 6.31 4.09
CA PRO A 122 -10.28 5.14 4.26
C PRO A 122 -10.16 4.17 3.08
N ALA A 123 -10.37 2.88 3.35
CA ALA A 123 -10.41 1.86 2.32
C ALA A 123 -11.53 2.11 1.31
N CYS A 124 -11.25 1.92 0.02
CA CYS A 124 -12.25 1.98 -1.02
C CYS A 124 -13.29 0.87 -0.84
N ALA A 125 -14.55 1.12 -1.24
CA ALA A 125 -15.58 0.09 -1.22
C ALA A 125 -15.15 -1.13 -2.06
N GLY A 126 -15.28 -2.33 -1.49
CA GLY A 126 -14.88 -3.57 -2.16
C GLY A 126 -13.37 -3.82 -2.25
N ALA A 127 -12.52 -3.00 -1.60
CA ALA A 127 -11.09 -3.25 -1.45
C ALA A 127 -10.68 -3.34 0.03
N ARG A 128 -10.01 -4.43 0.41
CA ARG A 128 -9.46 -4.59 1.77
C ARG A 128 -8.05 -4.01 1.87
N THR A 129 -7.71 -3.47 3.04
CA THR A 129 -6.39 -2.92 3.37
C THR A 129 -5.68 -3.73 4.47
N ASN A 130 -6.41 -4.59 5.18
CA ASN A 130 -5.85 -5.47 6.21
C ASN A 130 -5.27 -6.76 5.62
N HIS A 131 -4.12 -7.21 6.14
CA HIS A 131 -3.43 -8.44 5.75
C HIS A 131 -3.18 -8.54 4.24
N VAL A 132 -2.66 -7.47 3.67
CA VAL A 132 -2.29 -7.36 2.25
C VAL A 132 -0.80 -7.08 2.12
N ALA A 133 -0.21 -7.45 0.98
CA ALA A 133 1.22 -7.27 0.75
C ALA A 133 1.57 -5.79 0.50
N TYR A 134 0.70 -5.08 -0.21
CA TYR A 134 0.93 -3.71 -0.63
C TYR A 134 -0.36 -2.90 -0.49
N VAL A 135 -0.25 -1.65 -0.03
CA VAL A 135 -1.36 -0.69 0.04
C VAL A 135 -0.97 0.53 -0.76
N GLY A 136 -1.92 1.02 -1.56
CA GLY A 136 -1.77 2.27 -2.30
C GLY A 136 -3.01 3.13 -2.24
N LEU A 137 -2.82 4.42 -2.47
CA LEU A 137 -3.86 5.43 -2.57
C LEU A 137 -4.29 5.60 -4.02
N THR A 138 -5.59 5.55 -4.29
CA THR A 138 -6.13 5.74 -5.64
C THR A 138 -6.08 7.20 -6.08
N MET A 139 -5.56 7.42 -7.28
CA MET A 139 -5.36 8.74 -7.85
C MET A 139 -6.19 8.96 -9.13
N GLY A 140 -6.04 10.14 -9.73
CA GLY A 140 -6.75 10.57 -10.94
C GLY A 140 -8.00 11.39 -10.65
N LEU A 141 -8.43 12.21 -11.62
CA LEU A 141 -9.50 13.21 -11.45
C LEU A 141 -10.78 12.63 -10.84
N VAL A 142 -11.14 11.44 -11.28
CA VAL A 142 -12.39 10.78 -10.90
C VAL A 142 -12.15 9.53 -10.05
N GLY A 143 -10.90 9.09 -9.86
CA GLY A 143 -10.52 7.76 -9.33
C GLY A 143 -10.09 6.78 -10.43
N ASN A 144 -10.03 5.49 -10.11
CA ASN A 144 -9.30 4.49 -10.91
C ASN A 144 -10.20 3.32 -11.34
N ASN A 145 -10.22 2.99 -12.63
CA ASN A 145 -11.02 1.89 -13.16
C ASN A 145 -10.31 0.55 -12.92
N SER A 146 -11.04 -0.41 -12.37
CA SER A 146 -10.54 -1.79 -12.29
C SER A 146 -10.94 -2.59 -13.52
N ARG A 147 -10.10 -3.55 -13.90
CA ARG A 147 -10.33 -4.42 -15.07
C ARG A 147 -10.17 -5.89 -14.73
N GLN A 148 -10.69 -6.76 -15.59
CA GLN A 148 -10.56 -8.22 -15.41
C GLN A 148 -9.13 -8.75 -15.68
N GLY A 149 -8.29 -7.95 -16.34
CA GLY A 149 -6.91 -8.32 -16.66
C GLY A 149 -5.99 -7.10 -16.76
N PRO A 150 -4.67 -7.31 -16.93
CA PRO A 150 -3.65 -6.27 -16.86
C PRO A 150 -3.50 -5.50 -18.19
N ALA A 151 -4.59 -5.01 -18.78
CA ALA A 151 -4.56 -4.20 -19.99
C ALA A 151 -5.88 -3.44 -20.19
N THR A 152 -5.87 -2.38 -20.98
CA THR A 152 -7.04 -1.54 -21.26
C THR A 152 -8.07 -2.20 -22.16
N PHE A 153 -7.68 -3.20 -22.97
CA PHE A 153 -8.63 -3.99 -23.77
C PHE A 153 -9.47 -4.96 -22.91
N TYR A 154 -9.04 -5.31 -21.69
CA TYR A 154 -9.90 -6.08 -20.78
C TYR A 154 -11.05 -5.21 -20.29
N ALA A 155 -12.25 -5.79 -20.26
CA ALA A 155 -13.44 -5.10 -19.80
C ALA A 155 -13.25 -4.49 -18.40
N ALA A 156 -13.64 -3.22 -18.26
CA ALA A 156 -13.75 -2.58 -16.96
C ALA A 156 -14.82 -3.31 -16.15
N ASN A 157 -14.48 -3.67 -14.91
CA ASN A 157 -15.34 -4.47 -14.04
C ASN A 157 -15.53 -3.84 -12.67
N GLY A 158 -15.31 -2.53 -12.56
CA GLY A 158 -15.41 -1.78 -11.34
C GLY A 158 -14.63 -0.49 -11.42
N ARG A 159 -14.76 0.29 -10.35
CA ARG A 159 -14.13 1.60 -10.22
C ARG A 159 -13.93 1.90 -8.75
N PHE A 160 -12.72 2.29 -8.39
CA PHE A 160 -12.41 2.81 -7.07
C PHE A 160 -12.47 4.34 -7.12
N ALA A 161 -13.07 4.94 -6.10
CA ALA A 161 -13.11 6.39 -5.97
C ALA A 161 -11.68 6.96 -5.86
N ARG A 162 -11.54 8.27 -6.06
CA ARG A 162 -10.28 8.99 -5.78
C ARG A 162 -10.04 9.06 -4.27
N ASP A 163 -8.79 9.17 -3.86
CA ASP A 163 -8.37 9.49 -2.49
C ASP A 163 -8.83 8.46 -1.44
N CYS A 164 -8.92 7.19 -1.84
CA CYS A 164 -9.18 6.07 -0.94
C CYS A 164 -8.10 4.98 -1.10
N THR A 165 -7.94 4.13 -0.09
CA THR A 165 -6.90 3.11 -0.09
C THR A 165 -7.38 1.78 -0.64
N VAL A 166 -6.49 1.11 -1.37
CA VAL A 166 -6.72 -0.23 -1.94
C VAL A 166 -5.54 -1.10 -1.53
N GLY A 167 -5.83 -2.29 -1.02
CA GLY A 167 -4.83 -3.32 -0.80
C GLY A 167 -4.67 -4.21 -2.03
N PHE A 168 -3.43 -4.62 -2.28
CA PHE A 168 -3.02 -5.42 -3.43
C PHE A 168 -2.25 -6.65 -2.95
N SER A 169 -2.47 -7.77 -3.62
CA SER A 169 -1.84 -9.06 -3.27
C SER A 169 -0.65 -9.41 -4.16
N ALA A 170 -0.66 -8.94 -5.40
CA ALA A 170 0.39 -9.18 -6.38
C ALA A 170 0.36 -8.13 -7.49
N TYR A 171 1.31 -8.20 -8.42
CA TYR A 171 1.25 -7.45 -9.68
C TYR A 171 1.41 -8.37 -10.89
N CYS A 172 0.91 -7.92 -12.03
CA CYS A 172 1.20 -8.47 -13.35
C CYS A 172 1.85 -7.41 -14.23
N LEU A 173 2.62 -7.85 -15.21
CA LEU A 173 3.00 -7.00 -16.33
C LEU A 173 1.86 -6.97 -17.34
N GLY A 174 1.68 -5.83 -17.96
CA GLY A 174 0.52 -5.53 -18.77
C GLY A 174 0.78 -4.47 -19.81
N GLU A 175 -0.31 -3.96 -20.39
CA GLU A 175 -0.24 -2.83 -21.30
C GLU A 175 0.40 -1.62 -20.59
N PRO A 176 1.39 -0.95 -21.21
CA PRO A 176 1.96 0.27 -20.65
C PRO A 176 0.91 1.38 -20.58
N VAL A 177 0.75 1.99 -19.42
CA VAL A 177 -0.19 3.08 -19.18
C VAL A 177 0.57 4.29 -18.63
N GLY A 178 0.26 5.48 -19.16
CA GLY A 178 0.85 6.73 -18.69
C GLY A 178 0.33 7.12 -17.31
N ASP A 179 1.23 7.55 -16.43
CA ASP A 179 0.92 8.13 -15.13
C ASP A 179 0.47 9.58 -15.30
N SER A 180 -0.79 9.84 -14.98
CA SER A 180 -1.40 11.17 -15.09
C SER A 180 -0.86 12.21 -14.10
N LEU A 181 -0.18 11.79 -13.02
CA LEU A 181 0.39 12.67 -12.00
C LEU A 181 1.87 12.95 -12.25
N GLY A 182 2.63 11.95 -12.70
CA GLY A 182 4.05 12.11 -13.04
C GLY A 182 4.28 12.75 -14.42
N THR A 183 3.34 12.57 -15.36
CA THR A 183 3.53 13.01 -16.75
C THR A 183 3.37 14.53 -16.89
N THR A 184 4.43 15.20 -17.33
CA THR A 184 4.48 16.61 -17.72
C THR A 184 4.65 16.76 -19.24
N VAL A 185 4.68 18.00 -19.76
CA VAL A 185 4.99 18.28 -21.17
C VAL A 185 6.38 17.77 -21.56
N HIS A 186 7.32 17.71 -20.60
CA HIS A 186 8.72 17.33 -20.84
C HIS A 186 9.04 15.89 -20.42
N GLN A 187 8.14 15.23 -19.69
CA GLN A 187 8.41 13.95 -19.07
C GLN A 187 7.17 13.07 -19.12
N ARG A 188 7.26 11.87 -19.71
CA ARG A 188 6.18 10.89 -19.69
C ARG A 188 6.61 9.72 -18.83
N TRP A 189 5.81 9.42 -17.82
CA TRP A 189 6.02 8.27 -16.96
C TRP A 189 5.10 7.17 -17.42
N VAL A 190 5.67 6.05 -17.84
CA VAL A 190 4.89 4.92 -18.30
C VAL A 190 5.19 3.71 -17.42
N THR A 191 4.13 3.12 -16.87
CA THR A 191 4.26 1.88 -16.10
C THR A 191 3.45 0.78 -16.78
N ASN A 192 4.05 -0.39 -16.84
CA ASN A 192 3.41 -1.62 -17.31
C ASN A 192 2.92 -2.49 -16.14
N ARG A 193 3.01 -2.01 -14.89
CA ARG A 193 2.51 -2.75 -13.73
C ARG A 193 1.01 -2.56 -13.58
N TRP A 194 0.35 -3.69 -13.46
CA TRP A 194 -1.06 -3.79 -13.12
C TRP A 194 -1.18 -4.53 -11.80
N LEU A 195 -1.65 -3.82 -10.80
CA LEU A 195 -1.77 -4.28 -9.43
C LEU A 195 -3.04 -5.10 -9.26
N LEU A 196 -2.90 -6.33 -8.77
CA LEU A 196 -4.02 -7.22 -8.48
C LEU A 196 -4.59 -6.87 -7.10
N VAL A 197 -5.84 -6.39 -7.09
CA VAL A 197 -6.57 -6.08 -5.85
C VAL A 197 -6.66 -7.32 -4.98
N ALA A 198 -6.29 -7.19 -3.71
CA ALA A 198 -6.36 -8.27 -2.75
C ALA A 198 -7.81 -8.64 -2.47
N LYS A 199 -8.13 -9.94 -2.56
CA LYS A 199 -9.46 -10.50 -2.28
C LYS A 199 -9.40 -11.54 -1.19
N GLN A 200 -10.55 -11.92 -0.67
CA GLN A 200 -10.66 -13.13 0.14
C GLN A 200 -10.46 -14.37 -0.74
N PRO A 201 -9.82 -15.44 -0.22
CA PRO A 201 -9.74 -16.69 -0.95
C PRO A 201 -11.15 -17.24 -1.25
N PRO A 202 -11.30 -18.03 -2.32
CA PRO A 202 -12.58 -18.68 -2.65
C PRO A 202 -13.14 -19.47 -1.46
N GLY A 203 -14.45 -19.37 -1.22
CA GLY A 203 -15.14 -20.05 -0.13
C GLY A 203 -16.10 -19.14 0.63
N TRP A 204 -16.43 -19.52 1.87
CA TRP A 204 -17.39 -18.77 2.70
C TRP A 204 -16.94 -17.34 3.00
N ARG A 205 -15.62 -17.10 3.14
CA ARG A 205 -15.06 -15.77 3.43
C ARG A 205 -15.32 -14.77 2.30
N SER A 206 -15.12 -15.16 1.05
CA SER A 206 -15.39 -14.29 -0.10
C SER A 206 -16.89 -14.08 -0.33
N THR A 207 -17.74 -15.06 0.00
CA THR A 207 -19.20 -14.88 0.00
C THR A 207 -19.63 -13.84 1.04
N LEU A 208 -19.11 -13.92 2.27
CA LEU A 208 -19.40 -12.93 3.30
C LEU A 208 -18.83 -11.55 2.95
N ALA A 209 -17.59 -11.47 2.45
CA ALA A 209 -16.99 -10.20 2.03
C ALA A 209 -17.77 -9.56 0.87
N ARG A 210 -18.33 -10.36 -0.04
CA ARG A 210 -19.23 -9.86 -1.09
C ARG A 210 -20.50 -9.25 -0.52
N TRP A 211 -21.13 -9.94 0.42
CA TRP A 211 -22.39 -9.50 1.02
C TRP A 211 -22.20 -8.28 1.94
N LEU A 212 -21.18 -8.32 2.80
CA LEU A 212 -20.92 -7.29 3.81
C LEU A 212 -20.17 -6.09 3.25
N SER A 213 -19.11 -6.34 2.46
CA SER A 213 -18.12 -5.32 2.07
C SER A 213 -18.17 -4.98 0.58
N GLY A 214 -19.04 -5.63 -0.20
CA GLY A 214 -19.16 -5.43 -1.64
C GLY A 214 -18.00 -5.99 -2.46
N GLU A 215 -17.26 -6.97 -1.93
CA GLU A 215 -16.17 -7.63 -2.66
C GLU A 215 -16.67 -8.27 -3.97
N ARG A 216 -16.09 -7.89 -5.11
CA ARG A 216 -16.44 -8.52 -6.40
C ARG A 216 -15.81 -9.91 -6.52
N SER A 217 -16.49 -10.84 -7.20
CA SER A 217 -15.98 -12.20 -7.43
C SER A 217 -14.84 -12.28 -8.45
N MET A 218 -14.89 -11.47 -9.50
CA MET A 218 -13.91 -11.49 -10.60
C MET A 218 -12.60 -10.82 -10.19
N PRO A 219 -11.42 -11.24 -10.72
CA PRO A 219 -10.17 -10.51 -10.53
C PRO A 219 -10.29 -9.03 -10.90
N GLN A 220 -9.63 -8.16 -10.14
CA GLN A 220 -9.62 -6.72 -10.38
C GLN A 220 -8.17 -6.27 -10.46
N PHE A 221 -7.79 -5.77 -11.63
CA PHE A 221 -6.49 -5.18 -11.89
C PHE A 221 -6.63 -3.67 -12.00
N VAL A 222 -5.66 -2.98 -11.44
CA VAL A 222 -5.60 -1.52 -11.39
C VAL A 222 -4.23 -1.11 -11.90
N SER A 223 -4.14 -0.17 -12.83
CA SER A 223 -2.84 0.31 -13.30
C SER A 223 -2.11 1.05 -12.18
N ASP A 224 -0.83 0.71 -11.98
CA ASP A 224 0.07 1.35 -11.01
C ASP A 224 0.24 2.86 -11.29
N ALA A 225 0.01 3.27 -12.54
CA ALA A 225 0.04 4.66 -13.01
C ALA A 225 -0.95 5.60 -12.30
N TYR A 226 -1.90 5.03 -11.56
CA TYR A 226 -2.97 5.76 -10.87
C TYR A 226 -3.05 5.34 -9.40
N VAL A 227 -1.93 4.89 -8.83
CA VAL A 227 -1.82 4.44 -7.44
C VAL A 227 -0.55 5.02 -6.82
N THR A 228 -0.71 5.85 -5.79
CA THR A 228 0.43 6.31 -4.99
C THR A 228 0.75 5.27 -3.91
N PRO A 229 2.00 4.80 -3.78
CA PRO A 229 2.37 3.83 -2.75
C PRO A 229 2.18 4.41 -1.34
N ILE A 230 1.58 3.62 -0.44
CA ILE A 230 1.62 3.87 1.02
C ILE A 230 2.64 2.94 1.68
N THR A 231 2.76 1.71 1.17
CA THR A 231 3.80 0.75 1.56
C THR A 231 4.88 0.64 0.48
N PRO A 232 6.11 0.19 0.80
CA PRO A 232 7.18 0.00 -0.18
C PRO A 232 6.79 -0.99 -1.31
N TYR A 233 7.32 -0.78 -2.52
CA TYR A 233 6.97 -1.60 -3.70
C TYR A 233 7.52 -3.03 -3.63
N GLU A 234 8.59 -3.23 -2.87
CA GLU A 234 9.33 -4.48 -2.73
C GLU A 234 8.50 -5.56 -2.03
N SER A 235 7.47 -5.16 -1.27
CA SER A 235 6.55 -6.11 -0.64
C SER A 235 5.64 -6.83 -1.65
N LEU A 236 5.44 -6.24 -2.84
CA LEU A 236 4.52 -6.75 -3.84
C LEU A 236 5.21 -7.71 -4.82
N ARG A 237 4.86 -8.99 -4.71
CA ARG A 237 5.39 -10.03 -5.62
C ARG A 237 4.59 -10.11 -6.92
N ARG A 238 5.23 -10.63 -7.97
CA ARG A 238 4.53 -10.93 -9.23
C ARG A 238 3.54 -12.07 -9.00
N ALA A 239 2.35 -11.96 -9.58
CA ALA A 239 1.38 -13.05 -9.53
C ALA A 239 1.85 -14.26 -10.38
N PRO A 240 1.35 -15.47 -10.10
CA PRO A 240 1.63 -16.64 -10.93
C PRO A 240 1.24 -16.42 -12.39
N SER A 241 1.90 -17.12 -13.31
CA SER A 241 1.61 -17.05 -14.76
C SER A 241 0.20 -17.51 -15.13
N SER A 242 -0.50 -18.24 -14.26
CA SER A 242 -1.92 -18.58 -14.41
C SER A 242 -2.85 -17.39 -14.19
N THR A 243 -2.39 -16.36 -13.47
CA THR A 243 -3.16 -15.14 -13.16
C THR A 243 -2.81 -13.99 -14.12
N CYS A 244 -1.55 -13.91 -14.55
CA CYS A 244 -1.11 -12.89 -15.51
C CYS A 244 -1.34 -13.31 -16.97
N SER A 245 -1.51 -12.33 -17.85
CA SER A 245 -1.54 -12.58 -19.29
C SER A 245 -0.19 -13.11 -19.79
N LYS A 246 -0.22 -14.10 -20.69
CA LYS A 246 0.98 -14.65 -21.34
C LYS A 246 1.60 -13.69 -22.36
N SER A 247 0.83 -12.69 -22.81
CA SER A 247 1.28 -11.70 -23.81
C SER A 247 2.37 -10.77 -23.27
N TYR A 248 2.43 -10.58 -21.95
CA TYR A 248 3.40 -9.68 -21.31
C TYR A 248 4.43 -10.52 -20.54
N LYS A 249 5.58 -10.74 -21.18
CA LYS A 249 6.68 -11.54 -20.64
C LYS A 249 7.50 -10.70 -19.65
N LEU A 250 8.13 -11.38 -18.69
CA LEU A 250 9.15 -10.72 -17.87
C LEU A 250 10.38 -10.42 -18.70
N PRO A 251 11.15 -9.39 -18.31
CA PRO A 251 12.48 -9.21 -18.84
C PRO A 251 13.34 -10.46 -18.63
N GLY A 252 14.09 -10.82 -19.66
CA GLY A 252 15.11 -11.86 -19.60
C GLY A 252 16.34 -11.42 -18.79
N LYS A 253 17.35 -12.28 -18.71
CA LYS A 253 18.63 -11.89 -18.11
C LYS A 253 19.32 -10.84 -18.98
N ALA A 254 19.82 -9.78 -18.34
CA ALA A 254 20.70 -8.82 -18.95
C ALA A 254 21.96 -9.50 -19.47
N LYS A 255 22.42 -9.00 -20.62
CA LYS A 255 23.72 -9.27 -21.21
C LYS A 255 24.45 -7.94 -21.28
N LEU A 256 25.44 -7.76 -20.42
CA LEU A 256 26.34 -6.61 -20.42
C LEU A 256 27.50 -6.90 -21.37
N GLN A 257 27.69 -6.06 -22.37
CA GLN A 257 28.85 -6.11 -23.25
C GLN A 257 30.10 -5.61 -22.53
N THR A 258 31.27 -5.99 -23.03
CA THR A 258 32.54 -5.43 -22.56
C THR A 258 32.52 -3.91 -22.72
N PHE A 259 33.10 -3.20 -21.75
CA PHE A 259 33.24 -1.74 -21.81
C PHE A 259 33.94 -1.32 -23.10
N ASP A 260 33.39 -0.33 -23.80
CA ASP A 260 34.02 0.25 -24.98
C ASP A 260 34.94 1.40 -24.54
N PRO A 261 36.27 1.25 -24.62
CA PRO A 261 37.19 2.29 -24.19
C PRO A 261 37.24 3.51 -25.13
N ASN A 262 36.84 3.36 -26.40
CA ASN A 262 36.85 4.45 -27.36
C ASN A 262 35.63 5.35 -27.17
N ALA A 263 34.45 4.74 -26.99
CA ALA A 263 33.21 5.45 -26.70
C ALA A 263 33.04 5.80 -25.21
N GLN A 264 33.86 5.23 -24.33
CA GLN A 264 33.72 5.34 -22.86
C GLN A 264 32.32 4.93 -22.39
N SER A 265 31.78 3.81 -22.90
CA SER A 265 30.38 3.44 -22.69
C SER A 265 30.17 1.98 -22.30
N PHE A 266 29.02 1.73 -21.68
CA PHE A 266 28.47 0.40 -21.44
C PHE A 266 27.27 0.16 -22.32
N THR A 267 27.19 -1.04 -22.89
CA THR A 267 26.01 -1.49 -23.62
C THR A 267 25.44 -2.73 -22.97
N ALA A 268 24.14 -2.73 -22.70
CA ALA A 268 23.46 -3.91 -22.18
C ALA A 268 22.10 -4.11 -22.86
N ARG A 269 21.66 -5.37 -22.89
CA ARG A 269 20.37 -5.76 -23.45
C ARG A 269 19.75 -6.88 -22.64
N ALA A 270 18.42 -6.89 -22.57
CA ALA A 270 17.63 -8.01 -22.07
C ALA A 270 16.38 -8.15 -22.93
N ASP A 271 16.00 -9.39 -23.24
CA ASP A 271 14.77 -9.65 -23.98
C ASP A 271 13.56 -9.16 -23.18
N HIS A 272 12.59 -8.52 -23.83
CA HIS A 272 11.34 -8.03 -23.22
C HIS A 272 11.52 -6.98 -22.11
N ALA A 273 12.71 -6.41 -21.93
CA ALA A 273 12.90 -5.27 -21.05
C ALA A 273 12.27 -4.02 -21.67
N VAL A 274 11.54 -3.24 -20.86
CA VAL A 274 11.05 -1.92 -21.29
C VAL A 274 12.21 -0.94 -21.36
N ASN A 275 13.12 -1.02 -20.39
CA ASN A 275 14.34 -0.24 -20.34
C ASN A 275 15.46 -1.03 -19.63
N MET A 276 16.68 -0.52 -19.68
CA MET A 276 17.83 -1.05 -18.95
C MET A 276 18.36 0.04 -18.01
N GLY A 277 18.55 -0.30 -16.75
CA GLY A 277 19.18 0.54 -15.74
C GLY A 277 20.65 0.22 -15.56
N PHE A 278 21.45 1.22 -15.20
CA PHE A 278 22.88 1.08 -14.93
C PHE A 278 23.28 1.79 -13.64
N ALA A 279 24.04 1.10 -12.80
CA ALA A 279 24.59 1.69 -11.59
C ALA A 279 25.98 1.12 -11.26
N VAL A 280 26.69 1.85 -10.41
CA VAL A 280 28.00 1.50 -9.89
C VAL A 280 27.94 1.42 -8.38
N TRP A 281 28.51 0.36 -7.82
CA TRP A 281 28.85 0.28 -6.41
C TRP A 281 30.34 0.50 -6.20
N VAL A 282 30.66 1.37 -5.24
CA VAL A 282 32.03 1.67 -4.81
C VAL A 282 32.26 1.00 -3.44
N PRO A 283 33.14 -0.01 -3.36
CA PRO A 283 33.44 -0.70 -2.12
C PRO A 283 34.14 0.22 -1.11
N PRO A 284 33.81 0.12 0.19
CA PRO A 284 34.47 0.91 1.22
C PRO A 284 35.96 0.58 1.30
N GLY A 285 36.80 1.60 1.44
CA GLY A 285 38.24 1.43 1.68
C GLY A 285 39.07 1.03 0.46
N GLN A 286 38.49 0.84 -0.73
CA GLN A 286 39.23 0.48 -1.95
C GLN A 286 39.72 1.70 -2.74
N GLY A 287 40.47 2.57 -2.06
CA GLY A 287 41.14 3.71 -2.69
C GLY A 287 40.27 4.94 -2.94
N PHE A 288 39.00 4.93 -2.52
CA PHE A 288 38.10 6.08 -2.54
C PHE A 288 38.10 6.82 -1.19
N VAL A 289 37.88 8.13 -1.22
CA VAL A 289 37.69 8.96 -0.02
C VAL A 289 36.37 8.61 0.66
N ASP A 290 35.34 8.32 -0.14
CA ASP A 290 33.98 8.04 0.31
C ASP A 290 33.83 6.65 0.97
N ALA A 291 32.78 6.53 1.78
CA ALA A 291 32.31 5.25 2.33
C ALA A 291 31.59 4.42 1.25
N ASP A 292 31.10 3.24 1.64
CA ASP A 292 30.24 2.37 0.81
C ASP A 292 29.14 3.17 0.09
N SER A 293 29.15 3.20 -1.25
CA SER A 293 28.25 4.05 -2.02
C SER A 293 27.71 3.40 -3.29
N TYR A 294 26.50 3.79 -3.67
CA TYR A 294 25.75 3.30 -4.83
C TYR A 294 25.43 4.51 -5.72
N HIS A 295 26.01 4.55 -6.90
CA HIS A 295 25.91 5.66 -7.84
C HIS A 295 25.13 5.25 -9.08
N GLN A 296 24.19 6.10 -9.48
CA GLN A 296 23.49 5.94 -10.76
C GLN A 296 24.45 6.32 -11.90
N ILE A 297 24.41 5.60 -13.02
CA ILE A 297 25.05 6.06 -14.26
C ILE A 297 23.95 6.66 -15.13
N TYR A 298 23.98 7.98 -15.36
CA TYR A 298 23.02 8.69 -16.18
C TYR A 298 23.62 9.97 -16.76
N LYS A 299 22.92 10.59 -17.71
CA LYS A 299 23.28 11.89 -18.30
C LYS A 299 22.20 12.92 -18.02
N ALA A 300 22.56 13.98 -17.30
CA ALA A 300 21.61 15.03 -16.91
C ALA A 300 21.02 15.76 -18.14
N GLU A 301 21.76 15.79 -19.25
CA GLU A 301 21.33 16.40 -20.52
C GLU A 301 20.32 15.55 -21.31
N PHE A 302 20.17 14.27 -21.00
CA PHE A 302 19.22 13.40 -21.70
C PHE A 302 17.81 13.52 -21.12
N LYS A 303 16.80 13.42 -22.00
CA LYS A 303 15.40 13.33 -21.58
C LYS A 303 15.19 12.02 -20.81
N ALA A 304 14.22 11.98 -19.91
CA ALA A 304 13.89 10.78 -19.11
C ALA A 304 13.73 9.50 -19.98
N THR A 305 13.11 9.60 -21.15
CA THR A 305 12.94 8.47 -22.09
C THR A 305 14.24 7.98 -22.71
N GLN A 306 15.27 8.82 -22.71
CA GLN A 306 16.63 8.53 -23.19
C GLN A 306 17.59 8.25 -22.04
N ASN A 307 17.17 8.37 -20.77
CA ASN A 307 18.02 7.96 -19.65
C ASN A 307 17.97 6.44 -19.43
N PRO A 308 19.04 5.85 -18.86
CA PRO A 308 20.34 6.49 -18.66
C PRO A 308 21.15 6.66 -19.97
N GLY A 309 20.67 6.16 -21.11
CA GLY A 309 21.39 6.23 -22.38
C GLY A 309 20.56 5.91 -23.63
N ALA A 310 21.18 5.96 -24.81
CA ALA A 310 20.49 5.74 -26.07
C ALA A 310 20.02 4.28 -26.23
N THR A 311 18.80 4.08 -26.73
CA THR A 311 18.29 2.75 -27.10
C THR A 311 18.46 2.54 -28.60
N SER A 312 19.16 1.48 -28.99
CA SER A 312 19.32 1.07 -30.39
C SER A 312 18.05 0.42 -30.94
N ALA A 313 17.98 0.26 -32.27
CA ALA A 313 16.84 -0.38 -32.94
C ALA A 313 16.61 -1.84 -32.51
N ASP A 314 17.66 -2.53 -32.08
CA ASP A 314 17.58 -3.90 -31.57
C ASP A 314 17.28 -3.98 -30.06
N GLY A 315 17.05 -2.83 -29.40
CA GLY A 315 16.67 -2.75 -28.00
C GLY A 315 17.85 -2.86 -27.01
N ALA A 316 19.09 -2.74 -27.48
CA ALA A 316 20.23 -2.54 -26.60
C ALA A 316 20.26 -1.10 -26.09
N LYS A 317 20.64 -0.93 -24.83
CA LYS A 317 20.78 0.37 -24.19
C LYS A 317 22.26 0.65 -24.00
N THR A 318 22.72 1.78 -24.51
CA THR A 318 24.11 2.23 -24.38
C THR A 318 24.16 3.48 -23.52
N VAL A 319 24.92 3.43 -22.43
CA VAL A 319 25.15 4.54 -21.51
C VAL A 319 26.62 4.92 -21.51
N ASP A 320 26.89 6.21 -21.64
CA ASP A 320 28.26 6.71 -21.51
C ASP A 320 28.65 6.74 -20.03
N TRP A 321 29.80 6.18 -19.73
CA TRP A 321 30.37 6.13 -18.39
C TRP A 321 31.76 6.76 -18.38
N ALA A 322 31.76 8.08 -18.37
CA ALA A 322 32.95 8.89 -18.12
C ALA A 322 33.30 8.88 -16.62
N TYR A 323 33.76 7.73 -16.11
CA TYR A 323 34.13 7.55 -14.69
C TYR A 323 35.19 8.54 -14.19
N HIS A 324 35.93 9.19 -15.09
CA HIS A 324 36.89 10.24 -14.78
C HIS A 324 36.25 11.51 -14.21
N GLU A 325 35.01 11.82 -14.58
CA GLU A 325 34.35 13.05 -14.15
C GLU A 325 33.81 12.96 -12.72
N SER A 326 33.35 11.78 -12.32
CA SER A 326 32.63 11.54 -11.06
C SER A 326 33.38 10.66 -10.05
N LEU A 327 34.08 9.61 -10.49
CA LEU A 327 34.68 8.62 -9.58
C LEU A 327 36.19 8.80 -9.40
N LEU A 328 36.94 9.16 -10.46
CA LEU A 328 38.39 9.33 -10.35
C LEU A 328 38.78 10.49 -9.42
N LYS A 329 37.98 11.57 -9.39
CA LYS A 329 38.21 12.72 -8.49
C LYS A 329 38.12 12.34 -7.01
N ASN A 330 37.32 11.33 -6.69
CA ASN A 330 37.14 10.84 -5.32
C ASN A 330 38.18 9.80 -4.92
N LEU A 331 39.16 9.52 -5.77
CA LEU A 331 40.25 8.62 -5.42
C LEU A 331 41.27 9.31 -4.51
N ARG A 332 41.74 8.58 -3.50
CA ARG A 332 42.79 9.06 -2.58
C ARG A 332 44.06 9.39 -3.37
N SER A 333 44.69 10.52 -3.04
CA SER A 333 45.88 11.05 -3.74
C SER A 333 47.18 10.31 -3.43
N ARG A 334 47.25 9.56 -2.31
CA ARG A 334 48.41 8.74 -1.90
C ARG A 334 47.99 7.30 -1.68
N ARG A 335 47.85 6.53 -2.77
CA ARG A 335 47.48 5.11 -2.72
C ARG A 335 48.75 4.26 -2.79
N PRO A 336 49.04 3.41 -1.79
CA PRO A 336 50.10 2.41 -1.91
C PRO A 336 49.58 1.28 -2.82
N HIS A 337 49.64 1.46 -4.15
CA HIS A 337 49.28 0.47 -5.19
C HIS A 337 47.92 -0.24 -5.04
N ALA A 338 47.02 0.27 -4.18
CA ALA A 338 45.74 -0.37 -3.91
C ALA A 338 44.81 -0.21 -5.11
N PRO A 339 44.23 -1.30 -5.64
CA PRO A 339 43.30 -1.23 -6.77
C PRO A 339 42.05 -0.44 -6.39
N ALA A 340 41.53 0.36 -7.31
CA ALA A 340 40.23 1.01 -7.12
C ALA A 340 39.18 0.20 -7.87
N ARG A 341 38.59 -0.75 -7.15
CA ARG A 341 37.61 -1.67 -7.75
C ARG A 341 36.22 -1.06 -7.64
N VAL A 342 35.43 -1.22 -8.68
CA VAL A 342 34.01 -0.86 -8.69
C VAL A 342 33.20 -1.99 -9.29
N VAL A 343 31.96 -2.16 -8.84
CA VAL A 343 31.02 -3.14 -9.41
C VAL A 343 29.97 -2.41 -10.21
N VAL A 344 29.87 -2.74 -11.49
CA VAL A 344 28.87 -2.20 -12.41
C VAL A 344 27.75 -3.21 -12.52
N MET A 345 26.52 -2.75 -12.39
CA MET A 345 25.31 -3.53 -12.63
C MET A 345 24.57 -2.95 -13.82
N ALA A 346 24.19 -3.83 -14.75
CA ALA A 346 23.16 -3.58 -15.74
C ALA A 346 21.97 -4.48 -15.46
N ILE A 347 20.77 -3.91 -15.30
CA ILE A 347 19.57 -4.66 -14.92
C ILE A 347 18.39 -4.22 -15.79
N PRO A 348 17.54 -5.14 -16.28
CA PRO A 348 16.32 -4.72 -16.93
C PRO A 348 15.38 -4.07 -15.93
N CYS A 349 14.72 -3.00 -16.36
CA CYS A 349 13.67 -2.34 -15.62
C CYS A 349 12.30 -2.78 -16.17
N ILE A 350 11.36 -3.08 -15.28
CA ILE A 350 9.99 -3.41 -15.66
C ILE A 350 9.19 -2.16 -15.98
N SER A 351 9.38 -1.04 -15.27
CA SER A 351 8.95 0.30 -15.68
C SER A 351 10.16 1.21 -15.84
N ASP A 352 9.97 2.48 -16.15
CA ASP A 352 11.06 3.44 -16.21
C ASP A 352 11.87 3.40 -14.90
N ASN A 353 11.24 3.51 -13.75
CA ASN A 353 11.92 3.64 -12.45
C ASN A 353 12.01 2.38 -11.58
N LEU A 354 11.56 1.21 -12.08
CA LEU A 354 11.45 0.01 -11.24
C LEU A 354 12.21 -1.17 -11.84
N GLN A 355 13.10 -1.73 -11.02
CA GLN A 355 13.91 -2.86 -11.38
C GLN A 355 13.11 -4.16 -11.54
N ALA A 356 13.59 -5.04 -12.42
CA ALA A 356 13.21 -6.44 -12.41
C ALA A 356 13.84 -7.19 -11.23
N ASP A 357 13.66 -8.52 -11.17
CA ASP A 357 14.34 -9.38 -10.20
C ASP A 357 15.87 -9.24 -10.37
N VAL A 358 16.60 -9.00 -9.27
CA VAL A 358 18.06 -8.85 -9.27
C VAL A 358 18.81 -10.02 -9.90
N LYS A 359 18.22 -11.22 -9.95
CA LYS A 359 18.77 -12.40 -10.64
C LYS A 359 18.82 -12.25 -12.17
N THR A 360 18.14 -11.26 -12.71
CA THR A 360 18.19 -10.88 -14.13
C THR A 360 19.32 -9.91 -14.43
N ALA A 361 19.99 -9.34 -13.42
CA ALA A 361 21.07 -8.40 -13.64
C ALA A 361 22.33 -9.07 -14.21
N ALA A 362 23.09 -8.31 -14.98
CA ALA A 362 24.45 -8.59 -15.38
C ALA A 362 25.39 -7.72 -14.53
N ILE A 363 26.44 -8.34 -13.99
CA ILE A 363 27.34 -7.68 -13.05
C ILE A 363 28.78 -7.92 -13.48
N ALA A 364 29.55 -6.85 -13.53
CA ALA A 364 30.96 -6.88 -13.86
C ALA A 364 31.76 -6.00 -12.90
N THR A 365 32.95 -6.44 -12.52
CA THR A 365 33.85 -5.67 -11.66
C THR A 365 35.01 -5.11 -12.47
N TYR A 366 35.29 -3.82 -12.28
CA TYR A 366 36.37 -3.13 -12.97
C TYR A 366 37.37 -2.57 -11.98
N ASP A 367 38.66 -2.59 -12.33
CA ASP A 367 39.69 -1.79 -11.69
C ASP A 367 39.90 -0.49 -12.48
N ILE A 368 39.48 0.62 -11.91
CA ILE A 368 39.53 1.95 -12.53
C ILE A 368 40.81 2.72 -12.19
N ALA A 369 41.66 2.20 -11.30
CA ALA A 369 42.93 2.83 -10.95
C ALA A 369 44.09 2.41 -11.85
N SER A 370 43.93 1.30 -12.59
CA SER A 370 45.01 0.67 -13.35
C SER A 370 45.42 1.41 -14.64
N GLY A 371 44.68 2.43 -15.05
CA GLY A 371 45.00 3.24 -16.23
C GLY A 371 43.84 4.15 -16.67
N PRO A 372 43.96 4.79 -17.85
CA PRO A 372 42.90 5.61 -18.46
C PRO A 372 41.72 4.78 -18.98
N GLN A 373 41.79 3.45 -18.89
CA GLN A 373 40.72 2.54 -19.26
C GLN A 373 40.46 1.58 -18.08
N PRO A 374 39.19 1.32 -17.74
CA PRO A 374 38.82 0.43 -16.65
C PRO A 374 39.11 -1.02 -17.05
N LYS A 375 39.90 -1.72 -16.23
CA LYS A 375 40.27 -3.11 -16.50
C LYS A 375 39.24 -4.06 -15.91
N LEU A 376 38.58 -4.86 -16.75
CA LEU A 376 37.66 -5.91 -16.30
C LEU A 376 38.39 -6.96 -15.47
N LEU A 377 37.86 -7.27 -14.29
CA LEU A 377 38.37 -8.31 -13.41
C LEU A 377 37.66 -9.64 -13.68
N LYS A 378 38.41 -10.75 -13.61
CA LYS A 378 37.86 -12.10 -13.78
C LYS A 378 36.93 -12.53 -12.64
N THR A 379 37.08 -11.93 -11.46
CA THR A 379 36.31 -12.28 -10.27
C THR A 379 35.51 -11.07 -9.83
N ASN A 380 34.22 -11.29 -9.55
CA ASN A 380 33.37 -10.23 -9.03
C ASN A 380 33.65 -9.97 -7.55
N VAL A 381 33.78 -8.70 -7.19
CA VAL A 381 33.91 -8.29 -5.78
C VAL A 381 32.53 -8.38 -5.12
N GLY A 382 32.45 -9.09 -3.99
CA GLY A 382 31.22 -9.17 -3.18
C GLY A 382 31.15 -8.07 -2.12
N GLY A 383 30.09 -8.07 -1.31
CA GLY A 383 29.90 -7.16 -0.18
C GLY A 383 28.87 -6.05 -0.39
N TYR A 384 28.39 -5.86 -1.62
CA TYR A 384 27.28 -4.96 -1.91
C TYR A 384 25.92 -5.61 -1.65
N LYS A 385 24.89 -4.77 -1.49
CA LYS A 385 23.48 -5.18 -1.43
C LYS A 385 22.88 -5.12 -2.84
N PRO A 386 22.60 -6.26 -3.52
CA PRO A 386 22.13 -6.26 -4.91
C PRO A 386 20.86 -5.45 -5.13
N ASP A 387 19.93 -5.48 -4.17
CA ASP A 387 18.67 -4.74 -4.27
C ASP A 387 18.87 -3.23 -4.27
N LEU A 388 19.81 -2.70 -3.47
CA LEU A 388 20.13 -1.27 -3.47
C LEU A 388 20.78 -0.83 -4.77
N LEU A 389 21.69 -1.65 -5.31
CA LEU A 389 22.34 -1.36 -6.59
C LEU A 389 21.35 -1.42 -7.76
N ALA A 390 20.45 -2.39 -7.74
CA ALA A 390 19.38 -2.52 -8.72
C ALA A 390 18.39 -1.35 -8.66
N HIS A 391 18.05 -0.91 -7.45
CA HIS A 391 17.20 0.27 -7.26
C HIS A 391 17.86 1.53 -7.82
N ALA A 392 19.12 1.79 -7.47
CA ALA A 392 19.88 2.89 -8.04
C ALA A 392 19.94 2.82 -9.58
N ALA A 393 20.10 1.62 -10.15
CA ALA A 393 20.21 1.44 -11.59
C ALA A 393 18.95 1.87 -12.36
N CYS A 394 17.76 1.56 -11.85
CA CYS A 394 16.51 1.93 -12.53
C CYS A 394 15.97 3.30 -12.15
N GLN A 395 16.39 3.87 -11.00
CA GLN A 395 16.03 5.25 -10.64
C GLN A 395 16.56 6.30 -11.62
N ALA A 396 17.61 6.00 -12.40
CA ALA A 396 18.18 6.91 -13.38
C ALA A 396 17.22 7.35 -14.50
N ASN A 397 16.11 6.63 -14.69
CA ASN A 397 15.13 6.86 -15.77
C ASN A 397 14.08 7.93 -15.44
N THR A 398 14.26 8.64 -14.33
CA THR A 398 13.35 9.69 -13.84
C THR A 398 13.83 11.07 -14.19
#